data_AF-A0A0R0GEH1-F1
#
_entry.id   AF-A0A0R0GEH1-F1
#
_cell.length_a   1.000
_cell.length_b   1.000
_cell.length_c   1.000
_cell.angle_alpha   90.00
_cell.angle_beta   90.00
_cell.angle_gamma   90.00
#
_symmetry.space_group_name_H-M   'P 1'
#
loop_
_entity.id
_entity.type
_entity.pdbx_description
1 polymer ?
#
loop_
_entity_poly.entity_id
_entity_poly.type
_entity_poly.pdbx_seq_one_letter_code
_entity_poly.pdbx_strand_id
1 'polypeptide(L)'
;MRRAGNDGELSSTEMECIRRHHRQEAADDNQCASSLVKHIRASLPLVVWSLVKRFDEPHNLREVDVKSSLPATTSTERLEILDDNHHILSVKIIGSDQRFRVHNL
;
A
#
# COMPACT_ATOMS: atom_id res chain seq x y z
N MET A 1 -14.01 -0.96 15.94
CA MET A 1 -13.83 0.43 16.40
C MET A 1 -13.91 1.34 15.18
N ARG A 2 -15.00 2.10 15.01
CA ARG A 2 -15.15 3.06 13.90
C ARG A 2 -14.55 4.40 14.34
N ARG A 3 -13.50 4.87 13.66
CA ARG A 3 -13.09 6.28 13.75
C ARG A 3 -13.99 7.07 12.80
N ALA A 4 -14.93 7.82 13.37
CA ALA A 4 -15.64 8.87 12.67
C ALA A 4 -14.66 10.04 12.45
N GLY A 5 -14.18 10.18 11.22
CA GLY A 5 -13.20 11.20 10.86
C GLY A 5 -13.63 11.97 9.62
N ASN A 6 -14.77 12.66 9.67
CA ASN A 6 -15.15 13.71 8.72
C ASN A 6 -14.93 13.38 7.23
N ASP A 7 -15.35 12.18 6.81
CA ASP A 7 -15.27 11.76 5.43
C ASP A 7 -16.49 12.30 4.68
N GLY A 8 -16.26 13.30 3.85
CA GLY A 8 -17.20 13.61 2.77
C GLY A 8 -17.51 12.33 2.02
N GLU A 9 -18.79 12.11 1.74
CA GLU A 9 -19.28 10.98 0.96
C GLU A 9 -18.36 10.73 -0.24
N LEU A 10 -17.80 9.52 -0.33
CA LEU A 10 -16.91 9.15 -1.43
C LEU A 10 -17.66 9.39 -2.75
N SER A 11 -17.02 10.09 -3.67
CA SER A 11 -17.54 10.29 -5.01
C SER A 11 -17.82 8.95 -5.68
N SER A 12 -18.79 8.90 -6.60
CA SER A 12 -19.08 7.71 -7.41
C SER A 12 -17.84 7.18 -8.12
N THR A 13 -16.98 8.09 -8.60
CA THR A 13 -15.71 7.76 -9.25
C THR A 13 -14.71 7.11 -8.29
N GLU A 14 -14.64 7.57 -7.03
CA GLU A 14 -13.77 7.00 -6.01
C GLU A 14 -14.24 5.59 -5.62
N MET A 15 -15.55 5.42 -5.41
CA MET A 15 -16.13 4.10 -5.14
C MET A 15 -15.93 3.13 -6.32
N GLU A 16 -15.93 3.63 -7.55
CA GLU A 16 -15.64 2.83 -8.74
C GLU A 16 -14.18 2.38 -8.79
N CYS A 17 -13.22 3.29 -8.53
CA CYS A 17 -11.79 2.93 -8.43
C CYS A 17 -11.54 1.90 -7.32
N ILE A 18 -12.12 2.11 -6.12
CA ILE A 18 -12.04 1.15 -5.01
C ILE A 18 -12.57 -0.21 -5.45
N ARG A 19 -13.77 -0.26 -6.04
CA ARG A 19 -14.37 -1.53 -6.47
C ARG A 19 -13.57 -2.26 -7.54
N ARG A 20 -12.92 -1.55 -8.45
CA ARG A 20 -12.14 -2.16 -9.54
C ARG A 20 -10.76 -2.63 -9.11
N HIS A 21 -10.07 -1.86 -8.25
CA HIS A 21 -8.65 -2.07 -7.99
C HIS A 21 -8.32 -2.46 -6.55
N HIS A 22 -9.25 -2.26 -5.61
CA HIS A 22 -9.08 -2.61 -4.19
C HIS A 22 -9.95 -3.80 -3.76
N ARG A 23 -10.57 -4.51 -4.71
CA ARG A 23 -11.30 -5.75 -4.40
C ARG A 23 -10.31 -6.88 -4.14
N GLN A 24 -10.01 -7.12 -2.87
CA GLN A 24 -9.45 -8.40 -2.44
C GLN A 24 -10.58 -9.43 -2.38
N GLU A 25 -10.43 -10.53 -3.11
CA GLU A 25 -11.24 -11.72 -2.85
C GLU A 25 -10.84 -12.24 -1.48
N ALA A 26 -11.67 -11.96 -0.47
CA ALA A 26 -11.57 -12.61 0.84
C ALA A 26 -11.92 -14.09 0.64
N ALA A 27 -10.96 -14.85 0.11
CA ALA A 27 -11.11 -16.27 -0.12
C ALA A 27 -10.93 -17.08 1.18
N ASP A 28 -10.42 -16.46 2.24
CA ASP A 28 -10.09 -17.10 3.50
C ASP A 28 -10.46 -16.20 4.69
N ASP A 29 -11.01 -16.79 5.76
CA ASP A 29 -11.50 -16.09 6.95
C ASP A 29 -10.40 -15.36 7.72
N ASN A 30 -9.12 -15.67 7.44
CA ASN A 30 -7.96 -15.01 8.06
C ASN A 30 -7.43 -13.79 7.28
N GLN A 31 -8.09 -13.37 6.20
CA GLN A 31 -7.69 -12.18 5.42
C GLN A 31 -8.41 -10.92 5.92
N CYS A 32 -7.67 -9.82 6.09
CA CYS A 32 -8.23 -8.50 6.38
C CYS A 32 -7.90 -7.53 5.25
N ALA A 33 -8.89 -6.73 4.83
CA ALA A 33 -8.71 -5.68 3.83
C ALA A 33 -9.28 -4.35 4.33
N SER A 34 -8.63 -3.25 3.97
CA SER A 34 -9.13 -1.89 4.25
C SER A 34 -8.77 -0.97 3.08
N SER A 35 -9.54 0.10 2.91
CA SER A 35 -9.29 1.13 1.90
C SER A 35 -9.31 2.50 2.55
N LEU A 36 -8.34 3.33 2.19
CA LEU A 36 -8.21 4.71 2.66
C LEU A 36 -8.17 5.64 1.45
N VAL A 37 -8.95 6.71 1.49
CA VAL A 37 -8.98 7.73 0.45
C VAL A 37 -8.49 9.04 1.02
N LYS A 38 -7.64 9.74 0.27
CA LYS A 38 -7.13 11.05 0.64
C LYS A 38 -7.15 12.00 -0.54
N HIS A 39 -7.93 13.07 -0.40
CA HIS A 39 -7.91 14.18 -1.33
C HIS A 39 -6.64 15.02 -1.18
N ILE A 40 -5.92 15.24 -2.29
CA ILE A 40 -4.69 16.03 -2.35
C ILE A 40 -4.91 17.17 -3.36
N ARG A 41 -4.58 18.41 -2.97
CA ARG A 41 -4.65 19.59 -3.85
C ARG A 41 -3.35 19.77 -4.62
N ALA A 42 -3.11 18.91 -5.61
CA ALA A 42 -1.96 18.98 -6.50
C ALA A 42 -2.28 18.33 -7.86
N SER A 43 -1.44 18.60 -8.87
CA SER A 43 -1.56 17.93 -10.17
C SER A 43 -1.30 16.42 -10.00
N LEU A 44 -2.30 15.61 -10.33
CA LEU A 44 -2.21 14.15 -10.28
C LEU A 44 -1.06 13.62 -11.16
N PRO A 45 -0.99 13.90 -12.48
CA PRO A 45 0.03 13.29 -13.32
C PRO A 45 1.43 13.84 -13.05
N LEU A 46 1.57 15.14 -12.76
CA LEU A 46 2.88 15.79 -12.67
C LEU A 46 3.52 15.68 -11.29
N VAL A 47 2.72 15.74 -10.22
CA VAL A 47 3.24 15.84 -8.84
C VAL A 47 2.91 14.59 -8.04
N VAL A 48 1.63 14.20 -7.97
CA VAL A 48 1.23 13.09 -7.09
C VAL A 48 1.75 11.76 -7.62
N TRP A 49 1.50 11.48 -8.90
CA TRP A 49 1.87 10.22 -9.51
C TRP A 49 3.38 10.07 -9.69
N SER A 50 4.08 11.15 -10.06
CA SER A 50 5.54 11.15 -10.16
C SER A 50 6.23 10.85 -8.83
N LEU A 51 5.58 11.13 -7.70
CA LEU A 51 6.06 10.77 -6.36
C LEU A 51 5.68 9.33 -5.97
N VAL A 52 4.42 8.94 -6.19
CA VAL A 52 3.91 7.60 -5.85
C VAL A 52 4.62 6.52 -6.64
N LYS A 53 4.90 6.77 -7.93
CA LYS A 53 5.49 5.78 -8.84
C LYS A 53 7.01 5.60 -8.72
N ARG A 54 7.66 6.23 -7.74
CA ARG A 54 9.11 6.10 -7.49
C ARG A 54 9.48 4.75 -6.87
N PHE A 55 9.08 3.67 -7.54
CA PHE A 55 9.70 2.37 -7.38
C PHE A 55 10.93 2.34 -8.27
N ASP A 56 12.07 1.94 -7.71
CA ASP A 56 13.37 2.09 -8.37
C ASP A 56 13.48 1.29 -9.68
N GLU A 57 12.64 0.27 -9.88
CA GLU A 57 12.45 -0.36 -11.20
C GLU A 57 11.17 -1.23 -11.20
N PRO A 58 10.31 -1.14 -12.24
CA PRO A 58 9.26 -2.11 -12.42
C PRO A 58 9.90 -3.49 -12.62
N HIS A 59 9.39 -4.52 -11.95
CA HIS A 59 9.93 -5.90 -11.88
C HIS A 59 10.93 -6.20 -10.74
N ASN A 60 11.39 -5.22 -9.97
CA ASN A 60 12.29 -5.47 -8.85
C ASN A 60 11.57 -5.69 -7.52
N LEU A 61 12.18 -6.55 -6.70
CA LEU A 61 11.91 -6.63 -5.27
C LEU A 61 12.60 -5.44 -4.59
N ARG A 62 11.90 -4.77 -3.67
CA ARG A 62 12.54 -3.81 -2.77
C ARG A 62 12.60 -4.38 -1.37
N GLU A 63 13.70 -4.14 -0.69
CA GLU A 63 13.83 -4.36 0.74
C GLU A 63 13.63 -3.02 1.44
N VAL A 64 12.60 -2.93 2.28
CA VAL A 64 12.25 -1.72 3.02
C VAL A 64 12.54 -1.94 4.49
N ASP A 65 13.43 -1.14 5.05
CA ASP A 65 13.65 -1.10 6.50
C ASP A 65 12.40 -0.52 7.19
N VAL A 66 11.75 -1.34 8.01
CA VAL A 66 10.55 -0.94 8.75
C VAL A 66 10.99 -0.35 10.09
N LYS A 67 10.75 0.95 10.27
CA LYS A 67 10.91 1.62 11.57
C LYS A 67 9.82 1.13 12.53
N SER A 68 10.13 0.07 13.27
CA SER A 68 9.24 -0.51 14.29
C SER A 68 9.93 -0.51 15.67
N SER A 69 9.19 -0.89 16.72
CA SER A 69 9.75 -1.13 18.05
C SER A 69 10.58 -2.43 18.13
N LEU A 70 10.63 -3.22 17.05
CA LEU A 70 11.35 -4.48 17.00
C LEU A 70 12.71 -4.27 16.32
N PRO A 71 13.77 -4.94 16.80
CA PRO A 71 15.07 -4.88 16.16
C PRO A 71 15.01 -5.53 14.77
N ALA A 72 15.67 -4.89 13.80
CA ALA A 72 15.95 -5.43 12.46
C ALA A 72 14.72 -6.03 11.75
N THR A 73 13.70 -5.20 11.51
CA THR A 73 12.54 -5.62 10.71
C THR A 73 12.65 -5.04 9.31
N THR A 74 12.93 -5.87 8.32
CA THR A 74 12.79 -5.50 6.91
C THR A 74 11.55 -6.13 6.30
N SER A 75 10.97 -5.46 5.31
CA SER A 75 9.85 -5.93 4.50
C SER A 75 10.35 -6.11 3.07
N THR A 76 10.16 -7.30 2.51
CA THR A 76 10.42 -7.55 1.10
C THR A 76 9.12 -7.33 0.33
N GLU A 77 9.14 -6.40 -0.60
CA GLU A 77 7.96 -5.97 -1.33
C GLU A 77 8.16 -6.15 -2.83
N ARG A 78 7.13 -6.64 -3.49
CA ARG A 78 7.11 -6.85 -4.93
C ARG A 78 6.08 -5.94 -5.56
N LEU A 79 6.48 -5.24 -6.62
CA LEU A 79 5.55 -4.51 -7.46
C LEU A 79 4.69 -5.50 -8.28
N GLU A 80 3.38 -5.39 -8.21
CA GLU A 80 2.44 -6.21 -8.98
C GLU A 80 1.82 -5.46 -10.15
N ILE A 81 1.51 -4.17 -9.97
CA ILE A 81 0.90 -3.33 -11.00
C ILE A 81 1.57 -1.96 -10.98
N LEU A 82 1.91 -1.46 -12.17
CA LEU A 82 2.27 -0.07 -12.42
C LEU A 82 1.57 0.36 -13.71
N ASP A 83 0.45 1.07 -13.56
CA ASP A 83 -0.34 1.60 -14.67
C ASP A 83 -0.26 3.12 -14.69
N ASP A 84 0.55 3.65 -15.60
CA ASP A 84 0.72 5.09 -15.78
C ASP A 84 -0.54 5.78 -16.37
N ASN A 85 -1.38 5.06 -17.11
CA ASN A 85 -2.57 5.65 -17.72
C ASN A 85 -3.68 5.87 -16.68
N HIS A 86 -3.86 4.88 -15.81
CA HIS A 86 -4.85 4.95 -14.73
C HIS A 86 -4.29 5.47 -13.41
N HIS A 87 -2.97 5.70 -13.32
CA HIS A 87 -2.25 6.14 -12.11
C HIS A 87 -2.43 5.15 -10.95
N ILE A 88 -2.26 3.85 -11.23
CA ILE A 88 -2.46 2.76 -10.26
C ILE A 88 -1.13 2.07 -9.96
N LEU A 89 -0.81 1.99 -8.67
CA LEU A 89 0.33 1.25 -8.13
C LEU A 89 -0.20 0.16 -7.20
N SER A 90 0.16 -1.10 -7.44
CA SER A 90 -0.11 -2.20 -6.51
C SER A 90 1.18 -2.86 -6.09
N VAL A 91 1.35 -3.01 -4.78
CA VAL A 91 2.53 -3.61 -4.15
C VAL A 91 2.08 -4.70 -3.21
N LYS A 92 2.75 -5.84 -3.26
CA LYS A 92 2.52 -6.95 -2.35
C LYS A 92 3.75 -7.16 -1.47
N ILE A 93 3.55 -7.19 -0.17
CA ILE A 93 4.57 -7.65 0.77
C ILE A 93 4.66 -9.17 0.62
N ILE A 94 5.83 -9.67 0.24
CA ILE A 94 6.08 -11.10 0.01
C ILE A 94 6.90 -11.75 1.12
N GLY A 95 7.52 -10.95 2.00
CA GLY A 95 8.29 -11.45 3.12
C GLY A 95 8.56 -10.36 4.15
N SER A 96 8.86 -10.78 5.37
CA SER A 96 9.37 -9.90 6.41
C SER A 96 10.50 -10.64 7.13
N ASP A 97 11.62 -9.97 7.33
CA ASP A 97 12.70 -10.50 8.15
C ASP A 97 12.31 -10.35 9.62
N GLN A 98 11.78 -11.43 10.20
CA GLN A 98 11.59 -11.54 11.65
C GLN A 98 12.85 -12.13 12.27
N ARG A 99 14.00 -11.44 12.15
CA ARG A 99 15.20 -11.79 12.91
C ARG A 99 15.05 -11.32 14.35
N PHE A 100 14.18 -11.99 15.11
CA PHE A 100 14.24 -11.96 16.56
C PHE A 100 15.52 -12.68 17.02
N ARG A 101 16.64 -11.94 17.04
CA ARG A 101 17.79 -12.32 17.89
C ARG A 101 17.45 -11.90 19.32
N VAL A 102 16.72 -12.78 20.01
CA VAL A 102 16.72 -12.76 21.48
C VAL A 102 18.15 -13.02 21.93
N HIS A 103 18.83 -11.95 22.34
CA HIS A 103 19.99 -12.07 23.20
C HIS A 103 19.40 -12.34 24.59
N ASN A 104 19.41 -13.62 24.99
CA ASN A 104 19.21 -13.95 26.39
C ASN A 104 20.34 -13.26 27.17
N LEU A 105 19.96 -12.29 28.01
CA LEU A 105 20.79 -11.74 29.08
C LEU A 105 20.99 -12.81 30.16
#